data_AF-A0A8J6NXT5-F1
#
_entry.id   AF-A0A8J6NXT5-F1
#
_cell.length_a   1.000
_cell.length_b   1.000
_cell.length_c   1.000
_cell.angle_alpha   90.00
_cell.angle_beta   90.00
_cell.angle_gamma   90.00
#
_symmetry.space_group_name_H-M   'P 1'
#
loop_
_entity.id
_entity.type
_entity.pdbx_description
1 polymer ?
#
loop_
_entity_poly.entity_id
_entity_poly.type
_entity_poly.pdbx_seq_one_letter_code
_entity_poly.pdbx_strand_id
1 'polypeptide(L)'
;MEIVSNIALITINATLVHQLVAFLIFLFIINRLMFRPLRGVMAERDSFIEKIKLDTADAAKEFERLNEELKAREAAVRTEAHGVRSELEERGSREAHAILESAREEIDALKKRTEGEVGAKIAEARKHLQKESEALAVAIMEKLLDRRLAP
;
A
#
# COMPACT_ATOMS: atom_id res chain seq x y z
N MET A 1 -2.99 23.75 107.26
CA MET A 1 -1.53 23.65 107.14
C MET A 1 -1.20 22.18 106.98
N GLU A 2 -1.36 21.67 105.77
CA GLU A 2 -0.31 21.62 104.75
C GLU A 2 0.89 20.81 105.23
N ILE A 3 0.91 19.53 104.83
CA ILE A 3 2.10 18.96 104.19
C ILE A 3 1.56 18.07 103.07
N VAL A 4 1.48 18.65 101.87
CA VAL A 4 1.30 17.92 100.62
C VAL A 4 2.50 16.99 100.50
N SER A 5 2.29 15.70 100.78
CA SER A 5 3.30 14.69 100.54
C SER A 5 3.51 14.65 99.03
N ASN A 6 4.66 15.16 98.58
CA ASN A 6 5.08 15.13 97.20
C ASN A 6 5.33 13.65 96.86
N ILE A 7 4.27 12.94 96.46
CA ILE A 7 4.34 11.57 95.97
C ILE A 7 5.26 11.65 94.76
N ALA A 8 6.48 11.11 94.89
CA ALA A 8 7.34 10.92 93.76
C ALA A 8 6.52 10.21 92.68
N LEU A 9 6.15 10.95 91.62
CA LEU A 9 5.28 10.49 90.53
C LEU A 9 5.81 9.23 89.82
N ILE A 10 7.07 8.87 90.10
CA ILE A 10 7.72 7.66 89.65
C ILE A 10 8.35 6.97 90.88
N THR A 11 7.67 5.96 91.39
CA THR A 11 8.24 4.99 92.34
C THR A 11 8.45 3.67 91.60
N ILE A 12 9.66 3.11 91.68
CA ILE A 12 10.00 1.83 91.04
C ILE A 12 9.33 0.71 91.86
N ASN A 13 8.07 0.42 91.52
CA ASN A 13 7.25 -0.60 92.14
C ASN A 13 6.87 -1.69 91.12
N ALA A 14 6.32 -2.82 91.59
CA ALA A 14 5.88 -3.93 90.72
C ALA A 14 4.89 -3.48 89.61
N THR A 15 4.16 -2.38 89.82
CA THR A 15 3.29 -1.75 88.82
C THR A 15 4.04 -1.20 87.61
N LEU A 16 5.26 -0.69 87.78
CA LEU A 16 6.11 -0.22 86.68
C LEU A 16 6.53 -1.40 85.78
N VAL A 17 6.86 -2.54 86.39
CA VAL A 17 7.20 -3.78 85.66
C VAL A 17 5.96 -4.28 84.90
N HIS A 18 4.79 -4.28 85.52
CA HIS A 18 3.54 -4.66 84.85
C HIS A 18 3.20 -3.72 83.68
N GLN A 19 3.36 -2.41 83.86
CA GLN A 19 3.16 -1.41 82.80
C GLN A 19 4.13 -1.60 81.64
N LEU A 20 5.40 -1.92 81.92
CA LEU A 20 6.40 -2.20 80.88
C LEU A 20 6.02 -3.45 80.07
N VAL A 21 5.60 -4.52 80.73
CA VAL A 21 5.15 -5.75 80.06
C VAL A 21 3.91 -5.46 79.19
N ALA A 22 2.93 -4.72 79.72
CA ALA A 22 1.75 -4.32 78.96
C ALA A 22 2.10 -3.45 77.74
N PHE A 23 3.04 -2.51 77.88
CA PHE A 23 3.54 -1.69 76.78
C PHE A 23 4.24 -2.53 75.71
N LEU A 24 5.07 -3.50 76.09
CA LEU A 24 5.73 -4.40 75.14
C LEU A 24 4.74 -5.29 74.39
N ILE A 25 3.71 -5.81 75.08
CA ILE A 25 2.62 -6.57 74.45
C ILE A 25 1.86 -5.68 73.46
N PHE A 26 1.51 -4.45 73.85
CA PHE A 26 0.84 -3.49 72.98
C PHE A 26 1.68 -3.16 71.74
N LEU A 27 2.98 -2.90 71.90
CA LEU A 27 3.91 -2.68 70.80
C LEU A 27 3.95 -3.87 69.84
N PHE A 28 3.98 -5.09 70.39
CA PHE A 28 3.93 -6.32 69.60
C PHE A 28 2.63 -6.43 68.79
N ILE A 29 1.48 -6.16 69.42
CA ILE A 29 0.17 -6.18 68.76
C ILE A 29 0.12 -5.14 67.63
N ILE A 30 0.51 -3.89 67.87
CA ILE A 30 0.53 -2.84 66.83
C ILE A 30 1.48 -3.19 65.69
N ASN A 31 2.68 -3.68 66.00
CA ASN A 31 3.64 -4.10 64.97
C ASN A 31 3.08 -5.22 64.09
N ARG A 32 2.37 -6.18 64.70
CA ARG A 32 1.78 -7.32 64.00
C ARG A 32 0.52 -6.95 63.21
N LEU A 33 -0.32 -6.07 63.75
CA LEU A 33 -1.64 -5.74 63.23
C LEU A 33 -1.64 -4.53 62.30
N MET A 34 -0.77 -3.54 62.50
CA MET A 34 -0.79 -2.27 61.75
C MET A 34 0.44 -2.09 60.85
N PHE A 35 1.66 -2.19 61.40
CA PHE A 35 2.89 -1.90 60.64
C PHE A 35 3.23 -2.96 59.58
N ARG A 36 2.85 -4.23 59.81
CA ARG A 36 3.02 -5.30 58.82
C ARG A 36 2.11 -5.12 57.59
N PRO A 37 0.78 -5.02 57.72
CA PRO A 37 -0.08 -4.82 56.55
C PRO A 37 0.19 -3.48 55.85
N LEU A 38 0.48 -2.41 56.60
CA LEU A 38 0.80 -1.11 56.00
C LEU A 38 2.04 -1.18 55.08
N ARG A 39 3.10 -1.89 55.50
CA ARG A 39 4.29 -2.10 54.65
C ARG A 39 3.99 -2.96 53.43
N GLY A 40 3.12 -3.96 53.56
CA GLY A 40 2.68 -4.78 52.43
C GLY A 40 1.99 -3.95 51.35
N VAL A 41 1.04 -3.08 51.74
CA VAL A 41 0.32 -2.21 50.80
C VAL A 41 1.26 -1.19 50.14
N MET A 42 2.23 -0.65 50.87
CA MET A 42 3.21 0.28 50.27
C MET A 42 4.10 -0.42 49.24
N ALA A 43 4.61 -1.61 49.56
CA ALA A 43 5.41 -2.40 48.62
C ALA A 43 4.60 -2.81 47.38
N GLU A 44 3.33 -3.19 47.56
CA GLU A 44 2.42 -3.49 46.45
C GLU A 44 2.21 -2.27 45.55
N ARG A 45 1.96 -1.09 46.13
CA ARG A 45 1.82 0.17 45.38
C ARG A 45 3.08 0.53 44.61
N ASP A 46 4.25 0.41 45.24
CA ASP A 46 5.52 0.71 44.58
C ASP A 46 5.76 -0.24 43.41
N SER A 47 5.54 -1.55 43.61
CA SER A 47 5.66 -2.56 42.55
C SER A 47 4.68 -2.34 41.40
N PHE A 48 3.46 -1.92 41.70
CA PHE A 48 2.44 -1.63 40.69
C PHE A 48 2.83 -0.41 39.85
N ILE A 49 3.33 0.65 40.49
CA ILE A 49 3.81 1.85 39.80
C ILE A 49 5.02 1.52 38.93
N GLU A 50 5.96 0.73 39.42
CA GLU A 50 7.13 0.29 38.66
C GLU A 50 6.70 -0.55 37.44
N LYS A 51 5.77 -1.49 37.65
CA LYS A 51 5.23 -2.30 36.56
C LYS A 51 4.53 -1.45 35.51
N ILE A 52 3.69 -0.50 35.89
CA ILE A 52 3.05 0.41 34.93
C ILE A 52 4.09 1.19 34.12
N LYS A 53 5.16 1.68 34.75
CA LYS A 53 6.22 2.41 34.05
C LYS A 53 6.91 1.50 33.02
N LEU A 54 7.22 0.26 33.39
CA LEU A 54 7.83 -0.70 32.49
C LEU A 54 6.89 -1.06 31.33
N ASP A 55 5.64 -1.42 31.63
CA ASP A 55 4.63 -1.77 30.63
C ASP A 55 4.39 -0.61 29.65
N THR A 56 4.38 0.64 30.14
CA THR A 56 4.25 1.84 29.29
C THR A 56 5.47 2.04 28.40
N ALA A 57 6.68 1.83 28.93
CA ALA A 57 7.91 1.96 28.16
C ALA A 57 8.01 0.87 27.07
N ASP A 58 7.61 -0.35 27.38
CA ASP A 58 7.59 -1.45 26.42
C ASP A 58 6.50 -1.25 25.35
N ALA A 59 5.32 -0.77 25.74
CA ALA A 59 4.27 -0.40 24.79
C ALA A 59 4.71 0.73 23.84
N ALA A 60 5.45 1.73 24.35
CA ALA A 60 6.00 2.80 23.53
C ALA A 60 7.02 2.28 22.51
N LYS A 61 7.94 1.40 22.93
CA LYS A 61 8.91 0.76 22.02
C LYS A 61 8.23 -0.09 20.96
N GLU A 62 7.23 -0.89 21.35
CA GLU A 62 6.52 -1.73 20.39
C GLU A 62 5.71 -0.88 19.40
N PHE A 63 5.12 0.23 19.86
CA PHE A 63 4.47 1.19 18.98
C PHE A 63 5.46 1.81 17.98
N GLU A 64 6.64 2.23 18.43
CA GLU A 64 7.69 2.76 17.55
C GLU A 64 8.13 1.71 16.52
N ARG A 65 8.38 0.47 16.96
CA ARG A 65 8.75 -0.66 16.08
C ARG A 65 7.68 -0.93 15.02
N LEU A 66 6.41 -1.00 15.42
CA LEU A 66 5.30 -1.21 14.49
C LEU A 66 5.15 -0.05 13.50
N ASN A 67 5.36 1.19 13.96
CA ASN A 67 5.29 2.36 13.11
C ASN A 67 6.43 2.39 12.08
N GLU A 68 7.64 2.02 12.48
CA GLU A 68 8.77 1.85 11.55
C GLU A 68 8.52 0.74 10.53
N GLU A 69 8.00 -0.41 10.98
CA GLU A 69 7.64 -1.52 10.10
C GLU A 69 6.54 -1.13 9.10
N LEU A 70 5.52 -0.40 9.54
CA LEU A 70 4.47 0.12 8.67
C LEU A 70 5.02 1.11 7.63
N LYS A 71 5.87 2.05 8.04
CA LYS A 71 6.51 2.99 7.11
C LYS A 71 7.38 2.28 6.08
N ALA A 72 8.14 1.27 6.51
CA ALA A 72 8.96 0.46 5.61
C ALA A 72 8.09 -0.32 4.61
N ARG A 73 6.98 -0.92 5.06
CA ARG A 73 6.02 -1.61 4.18
C ARG A 73 5.35 -0.64 3.22
N GLU A 74 4.93 0.54 3.67
CA GLU A 74 4.33 1.55 2.79
C GLU A 74 5.31 2.00 1.71
N ALA A 75 6.57 2.25 2.07
CA ALA A 75 7.62 2.59 1.11
C ALA A 75 7.84 1.46 0.08
N ALA A 76 7.93 0.21 0.55
CA ALA A 76 8.09 -0.95 -0.34
C ALA A 76 6.92 -1.10 -1.32
N VAL A 77 5.68 -0.99 -0.83
CA VAL A 77 4.47 -1.05 -1.66
C VAL A 77 4.43 0.09 -2.68
N ARG A 78 4.82 1.31 -2.30
CA ARG A 78 4.92 2.43 -3.24
C ARG A 78 5.95 2.14 -4.33
N THR A 79 7.13 1.65 -3.98
CA THR A 79 8.17 1.28 -4.95
C THR A 79 7.69 0.16 -5.89
N GLU A 80 7.03 -0.86 -5.37
CA GLU A 80 6.45 -1.94 -6.16
C GLU A 80 5.37 -1.42 -7.12
N ALA A 81 4.45 -0.58 -6.63
CA ALA A 81 3.40 0.03 -7.45
C ALA A 81 3.98 0.90 -8.57
N HIS A 82 5.05 1.66 -8.29
CA HIS A 82 5.77 2.41 -9.32
C HIS A 82 6.45 1.49 -10.34
N GLY A 83 7.03 0.37 -9.89
CA GLY A 83 7.61 -0.65 -10.77
C GLY A 83 6.58 -1.26 -11.71
N VAL A 84 5.45 -1.74 -11.15
CA VAL A 84 4.34 -2.31 -11.93
C VAL A 84 3.79 -1.29 -12.93
N ARG A 85 3.60 -0.03 -12.50
CA ARG A 85 3.13 1.03 -13.39
C ARG A 85 4.11 1.25 -14.55
N SER A 86 5.41 1.33 -14.28
CA SER A 86 6.43 1.51 -15.31
C SER A 86 6.45 0.32 -16.28
N GLU A 87 6.32 -0.91 -15.78
CA GLU A 87 6.24 -2.11 -16.62
C GLU A 87 5.02 -2.07 -17.53
N LEU A 88 3.85 -1.70 -17.00
CA LEU A 88 2.61 -1.58 -17.77
C LEU A 88 2.71 -0.47 -18.83
N GLU A 89 3.29 0.68 -18.50
CA GLU A 89 3.53 1.77 -19.45
C GLU A 89 4.46 1.32 -20.60
N GLU A 90 5.56 0.63 -20.28
CA GLU A 90 6.50 0.12 -21.28
C GLU A 90 5.87 -0.98 -22.14
N ARG A 91 5.11 -1.90 -21.55
CA ARG A 91 4.36 -2.92 -22.28
C ARG A 91 3.32 -2.30 -23.20
N GLY A 92 2.54 -1.34 -22.71
CA GLY A 92 1.55 -0.62 -23.50
C GLY A 92 2.18 0.16 -24.66
N SER A 93 3.34 0.79 -24.43
CA SER A 93 4.10 1.48 -25.48
C SER A 93 4.59 0.50 -26.55
N ARG A 94 5.16 -0.65 -26.16
CA ARG A 94 5.58 -1.71 -27.11
C ARG A 94 4.42 -2.24 -27.93
N GLU A 95 3.29 -2.52 -27.29
CA GLU A 95 2.08 -3.03 -27.95
C GLU A 95 1.50 -2.00 -28.92
N ALA A 96 1.42 -0.73 -28.52
CA ALA A 96 1.00 0.36 -29.39
C ALA A 96 1.92 0.50 -30.61
N HIS A 97 3.24 0.40 -30.42
CA HIS A 97 4.19 0.41 -31.53
C HIS A 97 4.00 -0.79 -32.47
N ALA A 98 3.80 -1.99 -31.94
CA ALA A 98 3.55 -3.18 -32.75
C ALA A 98 2.26 -3.07 -33.57
N ILE A 99 1.18 -2.56 -32.98
CA ILE A 99 -0.10 -2.31 -33.66
C ILE A 99 0.09 -1.29 -34.78
N LEU A 100 0.79 -0.18 -34.52
CA LEU A 100 1.04 0.85 -35.52
C LEU A 100 1.89 0.35 -36.70
N GLU A 101 2.91 -0.46 -36.44
CA GLU A 101 3.72 -1.06 -37.49
C GLU A 101 2.91 -2.06 -38.32
N SER A 102 2.15 -2.96 -37.68
CA SER A 102 1.24 -3.89 -38.39
C SER A 102 0.24 -3.14 -39.27
N ALA A 103 -0.36 -2.07 -38.75
CA ALA A 103 -1.31 -1.25 -39.51
C ALA A 103 -0.63 -0.57 -40.71
N ARG A 104 0.61 -0.09 -40.57
CA ARG A 104 1.39 0.47 -41.69
C ARG A 104 1.68 -0.58 -42.76
N GLU A 105 2.10 -1.76 -42.37
CA GLU A 105 2.36 -2.87 -43.30
C GLU A 105 1.09 -3.27 -44.06
N GLU A 106 -0.05 -3.35 -43.36
CA GLU A 106 -1.36 -3.62 -43.97
C GLU A 106 -1.77 -2.54 -44.97
N ILE A 107 -1.59 -1.26 -44.61
CA ILE A 107 -1.88 -0.12 -45.50
C ILE A 107 -0.99 -0.18 -46.74
N ASP A 108 0.31 -0.44 -46.59
CA ASP A 108 1.24 -0.54 -47.71
C ASP A 108 0.92 -1.73 -48.62
N ALA A 109 0.53 -2.88 -48.04
CA ALA A 109 0.09 -4.04 -48.78
C ALA A 109 -1.21 -3.77 -49.55
N LEU A 110 -2.18 -3.10 -48.91
CA LEU A 110 -3.44 -2.70 -49.54
C LEU A 110 -3.21 -1.71 -50.68
N LYS A 111 -2.31 -0.74 -50.48
CA LYS A 111 -1.95 0.25 -51.50
C LYS A 111 -1.34 -0.43 -52.73
N LYS A 112 -0.34 -1.31 -52.53
CA LYS A 112 0.27 -2.09 -53.61
C LYS A 112 -0.75 -2.95 -54.38
N ARG A 113 -1.66 -3.61 -53.65
CA ARG A 113 -2.74 -4.40 -54.28
C ARG A 113 -3.65 -3.52 -55.13
N THR A 114 -4.07 -2.38 -54.59
CA THR A 114 -4.96 -1.43 -55.27
C THR A 114 -4.30 -0.83 -56.51
N GLU A 115 -3.02 -0.45 -56.43
CA GLU A 115 -2.24 0.03 -57.58
C GLU A 115 -2.15 -1.02 -58.69
N GLY A 116 -1.94 -2.30 -58.33
CA GLY A 116 -1.96 -3.42 -59.26
C GLY A 116 -3.33 -3.63 -59.92
N GLU A 117 -4.41 -3.60 -59.14
CA GLU A 117 -5.79 -3.73 -59.66
C GLU A 117 -6.17 -2.58 -60.59
N VAL A 118 -5.81 -1.34 -60.23
CA VAL A 118 -6.03 -0.16 -61.08
C VAL A 118 -5.24 -0.28 -62.38
N GLY A 119 -3.98 -0.70 -62.32
CA GLY A 119 -3.15 -0.95 -63.50
C GLY A 119 -3.77 -2.00 -64.43
N ALA A 120 -4.27 -3.11 -63.87
CA ALA A 120 -4.96 -4.15 -64.63
C ALA A 120 -6.25 -3.62 -65.30
N LYS A 121 -7.08 -2.87 -64.57
CA LYS A 121 -8.28 -2.24 -65.10
C LYS A 121 -7.98 -1.24 -66.22
N ILE A 122 -6.92 -0.44 -66.10
CA ILE A 122 -6.47 0.48 -67.16
C ILE A 122 -6.03 -0.31 -68.40
N ALA A 123 -5.28 -1.39 -68.25
CA ALA A 123 -4.85 -2.23 -69.36
C ALA A 123 -6.04 -2.91 -70.08
N GLU A 124 -7.03 -3.38 -69.32
CA GLU A 124 -8.27 -3.92 -69.85
C GLU A 124 -9.08 -2.86 -70.60
N ALA A 125 -9.29 -1.69 -69.99
CA ALA A 125 -9.99 -0.57 -70.61
C ALA A 125 -9.32 -0.13 -71.93
N ARG A 126 -7.98 -0.07 -71.97
CA ARG A 126 -7.23 0.21 -73.21
C ARG A 126 -7.48 -0.82 -74.30
N LYS A 127 -7.50 -2.12 -73.96
CA LYS A 127 -7.82 -3.19 -74.92
C LYS A 127 -9.23 -3.06 -75.47
N HIS A 128 -10.21 -2.73 -74.62
CA HIS A 128 -11.58 -2.47 -75.06
C HIS A 128 -11.67 -1.26 -76.00
N LEU A 129 -11.03 -0.14 -75.63
CA LEU A 129 -11.00 1.07 -76.45
C LEU A 129 -10.36 0.84 -77.83
N GLN A 130 -9.31 0.00 -77.88
CA GLN A 130 -8.63 -0.32 -79.13
C GLN A 130 -9.53 -1.14 -80.06
N LYS A 131 -10.24 -2.15 -79.52
CA LYS A 131 -11.25 -2.91 -80.28
C LYS A 131 -12.40 -2.02 -80.78
N GLU A 132 -12.90 -1.11 -79.94
CA GLU A 132 -13.95 -0.17 -80.34
C GLU A 132 -13.45 0.82 -81.42
N SER A 133 -12.21 1.30 -81.31
CA SER A 133 -11.59 2.17 -82.31
C SER A 133 -11.43 1.46 -83.66
N GLU A 134 -10.99 0.19 -83.66
CA GLU A 134 -10.89 -0.62 -84.88
C GLU A 134 -12.27 -0.83 -85.53
N ALA A 135 -13.29 -1.18 -84.73
CA ALA A 135 -14.65 -1.33 -85.22
C ALA A 135 -15.22 -0.02 -85.79
N LEU A 136 -14.95 1.12 -85.14
CA LEU A 136 -15.36 2.43 -85.61
C LEU A 136 -14.64 2.83 -86.91
N ALA A 137 -13.34 2.53 -87.02
CA ALA A 137 -12.58 2.78 -88.25
C ALA A 137 -13.13 1.98 -89.44
N VAL A 138 -13.48 0.70 -89.24
CA VAL A 138 -14.17 -0.12 -90.26
C VAL A 138 -15.51 0.49 -90.64
N ALA A 139 -16.34 0.88 -89.67
CA ALA A 139 -17.63 1.51 -89.94
C ALA A 139 -17.51 2.83 -90.72
N ILE A 140 -16.48 3.65 -90.44
CA ILE A 140 -16.19 4.87 -91.20
C ILE A 140 -15.75 4.54 -92.63
N MET A 141 -14.87 3.53 -92.81
CA MET A 141 -14.41 3.10 -94.13
C MET A 141 -15.56 2.56 -94.99
N GLU A 142 -16.46 1.74 -94.42
CA GLU A 142 -17.66 1.25 -95.12
C GLU A 142 -18.57 2.40 -95.57
N LYS A 143 -18.74 3.43 -94.73
CA LYS A 143 -19.61 4.57 -95.03
C LYS A 143 -19.01 5.54 -96.06
N LEU A 144 -17.68 5.64 -96.15
CA LEU A 144 -16.98 6.45 -97.14
C LEU A 144 -16.86 5.77 -98.50
N LEU A 145 -16.76 4.44 -98.53
CA LEU A 145 -16.55 3.66 -99.76
C LEU A 145 -17.85 3.14 -100.40
N ASP A 146 -19.00 3.36 -99.75
CA ASP A 146 -20.36 2.95 -100.18
C ASP A 146 -20.45 1.47 -100.62
N ARG A 147 -19.55 0.63 -100.09
CA ARG A 147 -19.38 -0.78 -100.42
C ARG A 147 -18.94 -1.54 -99.17
N ARG A 148 -19.69 -2.58 -98.82
CA ARG A 148 -19.36 -3.48 -97.71
C ARG A 148 -17.99 -4.13 -97.92
N LEU A 149 -17.13 -4.04 -96.91
CA LEU A 149 -15.88 -4.75 -96.83
C LEU A 149 -16.06 -5.88 -95.82
N ALA A 150 -16.13 -7.11 -96.32
CA ALA A 150 -16.23 -8.31 -95.50
C ALA A 150 -15.53 -9.48 -96.22
N PRO A 151 -15.09 -10.51 -95.47
CA PRO A 151 -15.19 -10.67 -94.02
C PRO A 151 -14.02 -10.10 -93.23
#